data_AF-A0A6G4VB78-F1
#
_entry.id   AF-A0A6G4VB78-F1
#
_cell.length_a   1.000
_cell.length_b   1.000
_cell.length_c   1.000
_cell.angle_alpha   90.00
_cell.angle_beta   90.00
_cell.angle_gamma   90.00
#
_symmetry.space_group_name_H-M   'P 1'
#
loop_
_entity.id
_entity.type
_entity.pdbx_description
1 polymer ?
#
loop_
_entity_poly.entity_id
_entity_poly.type
_entity_poly.pdbx_seq_one_letter_code
_entity_poly.pdbx_strand_id
1 'polypeptide(L)'
;MRHPPRLCLLVAGAAVALVASAIAPVGTASAAAPACTVEYSVTSQWDTGFQGAVKLTNSTAALSSWSLSFDLAGGQKVSQGWNAKWSQSGTTVTAANENWNGALGSGASVSAGFLASGPGSTAAPKSFKLNGTTCNVDAEPGPSDPPDPPDPPDPPDPTVGPPVLKVSGNKLVDERGATRRLLGVNRSGGEFMCVQGFGIWDGPVDDASVKAIADWNANTVRIPLNEECWLGLSNIKPEYAGANYIAAVKDLVTKVEANGMTPMLELHWSHGQYTGNSAGCSDVHASCQKPMPNAQYTPSFWASVASTFKDDPTVVFDLFNEPYPDRATSTATQAWTCWRDGGTCPGIGYEVAGMQDLIDAIRDTGARNVILAGGLAYSNDLSQWLTYKPDDPAGNLAAAWHVYNFNTCSNESCWDSTLAPVAAQVPLVAGEIGENTCAHSFIDRVMRWFDEHEQSYLGWTWNTWNCTSGPALISDYDGTPTSFGIGLRDHLRSLNG
;
A
#
# COMPACT_ATOMS: atom_id res chain seq x y z
N MET A 1 36.12 57.08 30.44
CA MET A 1 37.11 57.06 31.55
C MET A 1 36.35 56.95 32.87
N ARG A 2 36.84 56.10 33.80
CA ARG A 2 36.39 55.81 35.19
C ARG A 2 35.40 54.65 35.41
N HIS A 3 35.95 53.49 35.84
CA HIS A 3 35.71 52.71 37.10
C HIS A 3 34.28 52.38 37.60
N PRO A 4 34.09 51.45 38.58
CA PRO A 4 34.74 50.17 38.99
C PRO A 4 33.66 49.12 39.50
N PRO A 5 33.76 48.33 40.63
CA PRO A 5 34.80 47.52 41.34
C PRO A 5 34.37 46.03 41.68
N ARG A 6 35.28 45.03 41.79
CA ARG A 6 36.04 44.38 42.94
C ARG A 6 35.32 43.34 43.85
N LEU A 7 35.95 42.17 44.08
CA LEU A 7 36.45 41.68 45.41
C LEU A 7 37.35 40.41 45.31
N CYS A 8 38.21 40.20 46.34
CA CYS A 8 39.37 39.30 46.49
C CYS A 8 39.07 37.86 46.98
N LEU A 9 40.04 36.91 46.87
CA LEU A 9 40.75 36.23 48.00
C LEU A 9 41.73 35.09 47.56
N LEU A 10 42.70 34.80 48.44
CA LEU A 10 43.94 33.99 48.28
C LEU A 10 43.75 32.45 48.42
N VAL A 11 44.74 31.68 47.93
CA VAL A 11 44.87 30.20 48.06
C VAL A 11 46.19 29.81 48.73
N ALA A 12 46.16 28.77 49.57
CA ALA A 12 47.31 28.03 50.10
C ALA A 12 47.20 26.54 49.69
N GLY A 13 48.33 25.86 49.48
CA GLY A 13 48.39 24.45 49.05
C GLY A 13 48.91 23.47 50.11
N ALA A 14 48.58 22.19 49.94
CA ALA A 14 49.29 21.02 50.49
C ALA A 14 48.88 19.74 49.72
N ALA A 15 49.82 18.81 49.56
CA ALA A 15 49.75 17.60 48.72
C ALA A 15 48.98 16.43 49.36
N VAL A 16 48.33 15.58 48.54
CA VAL A 16 47.74 14.27 48.93
C VAL A 16 47.91 13.22 47.82
N ALA A 17 48.05 11.97 48.26
CA ALA A 17 48.51 10.74 47.61
C ALA A 17 47.71 10.20 46.41
N LEU A 18 48.40 9.41 45.57
CA LEU A 18 47.82 8.54 44.53
C LEU A 18 47.08 7.34 45.16
N VAL A 19 45.82 7.16 44.78
CA VAL A 19 45.05 5.92 44.98
C VAL A 19 44.68 5.39 43.60
N ALA A 20 45.15 4.18 43.28
CA ALA A 20 44.77 3.45 42.07
C ALA A 20 43.43 2.73 42.30
N SER A 21 42.40 3.13 41.57
CA SER A 21 41.10 2.44 41.56
C SER A 21 41.09 1.39 40.45
N ALA A 22 41.06 0.11 40.83
CA ALA A 22 40.79 -0.98 39.91
C ALA A 22 39.30 -0.95 39.53
N ILE A 23 39.00 -0.65 38.26
CA ILE A 23 37.66 -0.82 37.68
C ILE A 23 37.59 -2.26 37.18
N ALA A 24 36.81 -3.11 37.84
CA ALA A 24 36.44 -4.40 37.29
C ALA A 24 35.44 -4.17 36.14
N PRO A 25 35.61 -4.78 34.96
CA PRO A 25 34.59 -4.72 33.93
C PRO A 25 33.36 -5.50 34.42
N VAL A 26 32.24 -4.80 34.56
CA VAL A 26 30.93 -5.43 34.71
C VAL A 26 30.65 -6.12 33.37
N GLY A 27 30.75 -7.45 33.34
CA GLY A 27 30.32 -8.23 32.19
C GLY A 27 28.82 -8.02 32.01
N THR A 28 28.42 -7.33 30.96
CA THR A 28 27.04 -7.37 30.48
C THR A 28 26.76 -8.82 30.12
N ALA A 29 25.79 -9.44 30.79
CA ALA A 29 25.25 -10.71 30.33
C ALA A 29 24.61 -10.44 28.97
N SER A 30 25.30 -10.80 27.88
CA SER A 30 24.69 -10.81 26.56
C SER A 30 23.52 -11.78 26.62
N ALA A 31 22.30 -11.30 26.44
CA ALA A 31 21.19 -12.17 26.13
C ALA A 31 21.61 -13.02 24.92
N ALA A 32 21.51 -14.35 25.05
CA ALA A 32 21.85 -15.24 23.94
C ALA A 32 20.87 -14.96 22.80
N ALA A 33 21.40 -14.68 21.61
CA ALA A 33 20.58 -14.52 20.41
C ALA A 33 19.72 -15.79 20.21
N PRO A 34 18.45 -15.65 19.76
CA PRO A 34 17.59 -16.80 19.49
C PRO A 34 18.27 -17.76 18.53
N ALA A 35 18.07 -19.07 18.73
CA ALA A 35 18.63 -20.07 17.83
C ALA A 35 17.96 -20.08 16.45
N CYS A 36 16.72 -19.60 16.38
CA CYS A 36 15.89 -19.65 15.18
C CYS A 36 14.70 -18.72 15.32
N THR A 37 14.13 -18.37 14.17
CA THR A 37 12.79 -17.79 14.04
C THR A 37 11.89 -18.81 13.34
N VAL A 38 10.65 -18.98 13.80
CA VAL A 38 9.70 -19.90 13.19
C VAL A 38 8.40 -19.16 12.91
N GLU A 39 8.04 -19.10 11.63
CA GLU A 39 6.73 -18.64 11.19
C GLU A 39 5.84 -19.88 11.08
N TYR A 40 4.70 -19.90 11.79
CA TYR A 40 3.68 -20.94 11.72
C TYR A 40 2.38 -20.33 11.21
N SER A 41 1.72 -21.00 10.28
CA SER A 41 0.42 -20.57 9.78
C SER A 41 -0.51 -21.74 9.49
N VAL A 42 -1.81 -21.50 9.60
CA VAL A 42 -2.86 -22.36 9.07
C VAL A 42 -3.25 -21.81 7.70
N THR A 43 -2.94 -22.54 6.63
CA THR A 43 -3.12 -22.11 5.23
C THR A 43 -4.46 -22.51 4.64
N SER A 44 -5.13 -23.51 5.22
CA SER A 44 -6.49 -23.92 4.87
C SER A 44 -7.11 -24.68 6.03
N GLN A 45 -8.43 -24.65 6.18
CA GLN A 45 -9.17 -25.39 7.21
C GLN A 45 -10.50 -25.91 6.67
N TRP A 46 -10.94 -27.06 7.18
CA TRP A 46 -12.23 -27.69 6.90
C TRP A 46 -12.77 -28.34 8.18
N ASP A 47 -14.01 -28.84 8.14
CA ASP A 47 -14.76 -29.29 9.34
C ASP A 47 -14.03 -30.29 10.25
N THR A 48 -13.08 -31.05 9.71
CA THR A 48 -12.39 -32.14 10.43
C THR A 48 -10.87 -32.02 10.44
N GLY A 49 -10.31 -30.95 9.87
CA GLY A 49 -8.86 -30.78 9.78
C GLY A 49 -8.40 -29.47 9.17
N PHE A 50 -7.09 -29.31 9.07
CA PHE A 50 -6.46 -28.10 8.56
C PHE A 50 -5.10 -28.41 7.91
N GLN A 51 -4.63 -27.48 7.09
CA GLN A 51 -3.31 -27.47 6.49
C GLN A 51 -2.42 -26.46 7.22
N GLY A 52 -1.41 -26.94 7.95
CA GLY A 52 -0.40 -26.13 8.60
C GLY A 52 0.87 -25.95 7.76
N ALA A 53 1.51 -24.80 7.87
CA ALA A 53 2.81 -24.52 7.28
C ALA A 53 3.77 -23.97 8.34
N VAL A 54 5.04 -24.36 8.23
CA VAL A 54 6.15 -23.82 9.03
C VAL A 54 7.25 -23.31 8.12
N LYS A 55 7.78 -22.13 8.41
CA LYS A 55 9.03 -21.62 7.84
C LYS A 55 10.03 -21.40 8.96
N LEU A 56 11.10 -22.16 8.91
CA LEU A 56 12.18 -22.15 9.88
C LEU A 56 13.35 -21.33 9.33
N THR A 57 13.77 -20.30 10.05
CA THR A 57 14.98 -19.52 9.76
C THR A 57 16.05 -19.82 10.82
N ASN A 58 17.23 -20.26 10.41
CA ASN A 58 18.34 -20.54 11.33
C ASN A 58 19.08 -19.25 11.70
N SER A 59 19.21 -18.97 12.99
CA SER A 59 19.93 -17.79 13.51
C SER A 59 21.27 -18.17 14.15
N THR A 60 21.67 -19.45 14.06
CA THR A 60 22.94 -19.98 14.55
C THR A 60 23.94 -20.24 13.42
N ALA A 61 25.07 -20.89 13.74
CA ALA A 61 25.99 -21.40 12.74
C ALA A 61 25.28 -22.37 11.76
N ALA A 62 25.88 -22.56 10.58
CA ALA A 62 25.32 -23.43 9.56
C ALA A 62 25.09 -24.85 10.08
N LEU A 63 23.90 -25.40 9.83
CA LEU A 63 23.48 -26.73 10.22
C LEU A 63 23.59 -27.69 9.03
N SER A 64 23.99 -28.93 9.27
CA SER A 64 23.98 -30.02 8.29
C SER A 64 22.66 -30.81 8.30
N SER A 65 21.86 -30.66 9.36
CA SER A 65 20.53 -31.24 9.53
C SER A 65 19.72 -30.37 10.48
N TRP A 66 18.39 -30.40 10.33
CA TRP A 66 17.47 -29.67 11.18
C TRP A 66 16.29 -30.55 11.61
N SER A 67 15.87 -30.35 12.86
CA SER A 67 14.70 -30.97 13.47
C SER A 67 13.96 -29.89 14.24
N LEU A 68 12.77 -29.56 13.78
CA LEU A 68 11.86 -28.62 14.41
C LEU A 68 10.82 -29.39 15.22
N SER A 69 10.64 -29.03 16.49
CA SER A 69 9.57 -29.60 17.32
C SER A 69 8.70 -28.53 17.95
N PHE A 70 7.41 -28.80 18.05
CA PHE A 70 6.38 -27.92 18.63
C PHE A 70 5.16 -28.74 19.08
N ASP A 71 4.33 -28.18 19.95
CA ASP A 71 3.12 -28.84 20.42
C ASP A 71 1.87 -28.35 19.68
N LEU A 72 1.06 -29.28 19.18
CA LEU A 72 -0.30 -28.98 18.73
C LEU A 72 -1.29 -29.11 19.90
N ALA A 73 -2.17 -28.12 20.03
CA ALA A 73 -3.21 -28.09 21.05
C ALA A 73 -4.47 -28.88 20.63
N GLY A 74 -5.47 -28.95 21.51
CA GLY A 74 -6.83 -29.39 21.14
C GLY A 74 -6.97 -30.84 20.66
N GLY A 75 -6.01 -31.72 20.97
CA GLY A 75 -6.07 -33.13 20.57
C GLY A 75 -5.77 -33.38 19.08
N GLN A 76 -5.25 -32.38 18.35
CA GLN A 76 -4.98 -32.47 16.92
C GLN A 76 -3.96 -33.57 16.57
N LYS A 77 -4.07 -34.12 15.36
CA LYS A 77 -3.21 -35.22 14.86
C LYS A 77 -2.74 -34.97 13.44
N VAL A 78 -1.43 -34.88 13.24
CA VAL A 78 -0.79 -34.81 11.92
C VAL A 78 -1.04 -36.12 11.17
N SER A 79 -1.63 -36.03 9.97
CA SER A 79 -1.97 -37.19 9.13
C SER A 79 -1.00 -37.39 7.97
N GLN A 80 -0.48 -36.29 7.41
CA GLN A 80 0.51 -36.31 6.33
C GLN A 80 1.26 -34.98 6.30
N GLY A 81 2.40 -34.94 5.61
CA GLY A 81 3.10 -33.69 5.35
C GLY A 81 4.14 -33.83 4.25
N TRP A 82 4.75 -32.71 3.87
CA TRP A 82 5.72 -32.60 2.79
C TRP A 82 6.90 -31.71 3.20
N ASN A 83 7.99 -31.83 2.44
CA ASN A 83 9.27 -31.14 2.65
C ASN A 83 9.92 -31.37 4.03
N ALA A 84 9.41 -32.33 4.80
CA ALA A 84 9.98 -32.82 6.04
C ALA A 84 9.42 -34.22 6.37
N LYS A 85 10.16 -34.96 7.18
CA LYS A 85 9.70 -36.20 7.82
C LYS A 85 8.94 -35.83 9.09
N TRP A 86 7.62 -36.02 9.06
CA TRP A 86 6.72 -35.67 10.14
C TRP A 86 6.47 -36.85 11.08
N SER A 87 6.51 -36.60 12.38
CA SER A 87 6.10 -37.56 13.42
C SER A 87 5.42 -36.83 14.57
N GLN A 88 4.57 -37.53 15.32
CA GLN A 88 3.88 -36.96 16.47
C GLN A 88 3.81 -37.97 17.62
N SER A 89 4.14 -37.53 18.84
CA SER A 89 3.95 -38.29 20.08
C SER A 89 3.19 -37.42 21.08
N GLY A 90 2.00 -37.86 21.49
CA GLY A 90 1.10 -37.03 22.28
C GLY A 90 0.69 -35.75 21.53
N THR A 91 1.04 -34.59 22.10
CA THR A 91 0.86 -33.26 21.48
C THR A 91 2.06 -32.83 20.64
N THR A 92 3.24 -33.40 20.88
CA THR A 92 4.49 -32.94 20.29
C THR A 92 4.65 -33.46 18.87
N VAL A 93 4.69 -32.53 17.92
CA VAL A 93 5.00 -32.75 16.51
C VAL A 93 6.48 -32.49 16.27
N THR A 94 7.11 -33.34 15.46
CA THR A 94 8.49 -33.18 15.01
C THR A 94 8.53 -33.22 13.48
N ALA A 95 9.09 -32.16 12.88
CA ALA A 95 9.48 -32.09 11.48
C ALA A 95 11.01 -32.21 11.39
N ALA A 96 11.50 -33.29 10.78
CA ALA A 96 12.92 -33.47 10.51
C ALA A 96 13.22 -33.31 9.02
N ASN A 97 14.40 -32.81 8.68
CA ASN A 97 14.79 -32.61 7.29
C ASN A 97 14.70 -33.90 6.45
N GLU A 98 14.36 -33.72 5.18
CA GLU A 98 14.57 -34.72 4.15
C GLU A 98 16.05 -34.81 3.78
N ASN A 99 16.41 -35.85 3.02
CA ASN A 99 17.81 -36.08 2.63
C ASN A 99 18.37 -34.95 1.74
N TRP A 100 17.52 -34.11 1.14
CA TRP A 100 17.89 -33.06 0.19
C TRP A 100 17.85 -31.64 0.77
N ASN A 101 17.26 -31.42 1.96
CA ASN A 101 17.14 -30.09 2.58
C ASN A 101 17.71 -30.01 4.01
N GLY A 102 18.66 -30.88 4.36
CA GLY A 102 19.30 -30.85 5.68
C GLY A 102 20.23 -29.65 5.91
N ALA A 103 20.90 -29.17 4.86
CA ALA A 103 21.82 -28.05 4.96
C ALA A 103 21.05 -26.73 5.11
N LEU A 104 21.25 -26.04 6.25
CA LEU A 104 20.61 -24.77 6.55
C LEU A 104 21.64 -23.77 7.08
N GLY A 105 22.08 -22.86 6.22
CA GLY A 105 23.06 -21.81 6.56
C GLY A 105 22.54 -20.85 7.63
N SER A 106 23.43 -20.03 8.20
CA SER A 106 23.01 -18.93 9.08
C SER A 106 22.20 -17.90 8.27
N GLY A 107 21.06 -17.48 8.79
CA GLY A 107 20.10 -16.61 8.10
C GLY A 107 19.27 -17.29 7.00
N ALA A 108 19.55 -18.56 6.67
CA ALA A 108 18.81 -19.29 5.65
C ALA A 108 17.50 -19.85 6.21
N SER A 109 16.49 -19.99 5.33
CA SER A 109 15.18 -20.51 5.68
C SER A 109 14.82 -21.80 4.93
N VAL A 110 13.99 -22.63 5.55
CA VAL A 110 13.36 -23.81 4.94
C VAL A 110 11.88 -23.85 5.31
N SER A 111 11.02 -24.26 4.37
CA SER A 111 9.58 -24.35 4.58
C SER A 111 9.09 -25.80 4.46
N ALA A 112 8.20 -26.19 5.37
CA ALA A 112 7.53 -27.49 5.36
C ALA A 112 6.05 -27.34 5.69
N GLY A 113 5.22 -28.25 5.19
CA GLY A 113 3.78 -28.23 5.42
C GLY A 113 3.22 -29.59 5.84
N PHE A 114 2.06 -29.58 6.48
CA PHE A 114 1.40 -30.77 6.98
C PHE A 114 -0.13 -30.61 6.96
N LEU A 115 -0.85 -31.73 6.87
CA LEU A 115 -2.26 -31.79 7.20
C LEU A 115 -2.44 -32.38 8.60
N ALA A 116 -3.38 -31.83 9.36
CA ALA A 116 -3.76 -32.36 10.66
C ALA A 116 -5.29 -32.45 10.79
N SER A 117 -5.73 -33.41 11.60
CA SER A 117 -7.13 -33.63 11.98
C SER A 117 -7.41 -33.09 13.39
N GLY A 118 -8.66 -32.74 13.68
CA GLY A 118 -9.11 -32.18 14.96
C GLY A 118 -9.73 -30.79 14.82
N PRO A 119 -10.35 -30.23 15.88
CA PRO A 119 -10.92 -28.89 15.82
C PRO A 119 -9.83 -27.88 15.45
N GLY A 120 -10.07 -27.12 14.38
CA GLY A 120 -9.15 -26.07 13.93
C GLY A 120 -8.87 -25.09 15.07
N SER A 121 -7.60 -24.86 15.35
CA SER A 121 -7.14 -23.80 16.25
C SER A 121 -6.26 -22.89 15.42
N THR A 122 -6.63 -21.61 15.32
CA THR A 122 -5.81 -20.58 14.68
C THR A 122 -4.64 -20.14 15.56
N ALA A 123 -4.58 -20.58 16.82
CA ALA A 123 -3.47 -20.26 17.72
C ALA A 123 -2.20 -21.04 17.33
N ALA A 124 -1.12 -20.29 17.08
CA ALA A 124 0.19 -20.87 16.84
C ALA A 124 0.71 -21.63 18.09
N PRO A 125 1.51 -22.68 17.92
CA PRO A 125 2.25 -23.30 19.02
C PRO A 125 3.06 -22.28 19.83
N LYS A 126 2.96 -22.35 21.16
CA LYS A 126 3.61 -21.39 22.07
C LYS A 126 5.13 -21.51 22.12
N SER A 127 5.70 -22.62 21.67
CA SER A 127 7.14 -22.84 21.67
C SER A 127 7.55 -23.74 20.51
N PHE A 128 8.64 -23.34 19.86
CA PHE A 128 9.34 -24.10 18.86
C PHE A 128 10.75 -24.42 19.34
N LYS A 129 11.26 -25.60 19.01
CA LYS A 129 12.65 -25.98 19.27
C LYS A 129 13.33 -26.49 18.01
N LEU A 130 14.46 -25.87 17.64
CA LEU A 130 15.36 -26.33 16.60
C LEU A 130 16.50 -27.16 17.20
N ASN A 131 16.59 -28.44 16.82
CA ASN A 131 17.58 -29.39 17.32
C ASN A 131 17.63 -29.42 18.87
N GLY A 132 16.46 -29.28 19.51
CA GLY A 132 16.32 -29.23 20.97
C GLY A 132 16.50 -27.84 21.60
N THR A 133 17.00 -26.85 20.85
CA THR A 133 17.19 -25.47 21.31
C THR A 133 15.96 -24.63 21.02
N THR A 134 15.41 -23.95 22.03
CA THR A 134 14.21 -23.12 21.87
C THR A 134 14.45 -21.96 20.89
N CYS A 135 13.55 -21.78 19.92
CA CYS A 135 13.43 -20.56 19.12
C CYS A 135 12.74 -19.50 19.98
N ASN A 136 13.22 -18.24 19.98
CA ASN A 136 12.42 -17.18 20.59
C ASN A 136 11.30 -16.84 19.60
N VAL A 137 10.07 -17.23 19.93
CA VAL A 137 8.86 -16.74 19.28
C VAL A 137 8.17 -15.82 20.27
N ASP A 138 7.82 -14.61 19.86
CA ASP A 138 6.99 -13.70 20.64
C ASP A 138 5.51 -14.11 20.54
N ALA A 139 4.89 -14.39 21.70
CA ALA A 139 3.57 -13.90 22.16
C ALA A 139 2.89 -14.85 23.19
N GLU A 140 2.92 -14.48 24.48
CA GLU A 140 1.76 -14.23 25.41
C GLU A 140 2.22 -14.14 26.89
N PRO A 141 1.42 -13.52 27.80
CA PRO A 141 1.92 -12.76 28.95
C PRO A 141 2.38 -13.62 30.14
N GLY A 142 3.47 -13.19 30.77
CA GLY A 142 4.01 -13.77 32.00
C GLY A 142 3.39 -13.18 33.29
N PRO A 143 3.54 -13.86 34.44
CA PRO A 143 2.78 -13.62 35.66
C PRO A 143 3.29 -12.43 36.48
N SER A 144 2.37 -11.85 37.26
CA SER A 144 2.50 -10.62 38.04
C SER A 144 3.50 -10.66 39.19
N ASP A 145 4.38 -9.66 39.25
CA ASP A 145 5.09 -9.18 40.44
C ASP A 145 4.61 -7.73 40.79
N PRO A 146 4.81 -7.25 42.04
CA PRO A 146 3.96 -6.24 42.71
C PRO A 146 4.12 -4.80 42.17
N PRO A 147 3.16 -3.89 42.47
CA PRO A 147 2.91 -2.70 41.66
C PRO A 147 3.94 -1.60 41.91
N ASP A 148 4.60 -1.17 40.84
CA ASP A 148 5.18 0.17 40.74
C ASP A 148 4.08 1.21 40.41
N PRO A 149 4.28 2.50 40.74
CA PRO A 149 3.29 3.55 40.57
C PRO A 149 2.86 3.71 39.11
N PRO A 150 1.60 4.11 38.82
CA PRO A 150 1.07 4.09 37.46
C PRO A 150 1.80 5.11 36.58
N ASP A 151 2.48 4.61 35.56
CA ASP A 151 2.86 5.40 34.40
C ASP A 151 1.62 5.89 33.65
N PRO A 152 1.69 7.04 32.96
CA PRO A 152 0.61 7.52 32.11
C PRO A 152 0.23 6.42 31.11
N PRO A 153 -1.07 6.23 30.79
CA PRO A 153 -1.46 5.19 29.87
C PRO A 153 -0.78 5.39 28.51
N ASP A 154 -0.07 4.35 28.05
CA ASP A 154 0.40 4.26 26.68
C ASP A 154 -0.81 4.41 25.73
N PRO A 155 -0.66 5.15 24.62
CA PRO A 155 -1.70 5.21 23.61
C PRO A 155 -1.99 3.80 23.09
N PRO A 156 -3.25 3.46 22.78
CA PRO A 156 -3.60 2.13 22.30
C PRO A 156 -2.74 1.69 21.11
N ASP A 157 -2.39 0.41 21.10
CA ASP A 157 -1.84 -0.33 19.95
C ASP A 157 -2.63 0.08 18.68
N PRO A 158 -1.98 0.42 17.54
CA PRO A 158 -2.70 0.88 16.38
C PRO A 158 -3.71 -0.20 15.99
N THR A 159 -4.96 0.22 15.88
CA THR A 159 -6.03 -0.51 15.22
C THR A 159 -5.48 -1.29 14.02
N VAL A 160 -5.79 -2.58 13.93
CA VAL A 160 -5.54 -3.40 12.73
C VAL A 160 -6.25 -2.74 11.56
N GLY A 161 -5.56 -1.85 10.84
CA GLY A 161 -6.13 -1.00 9.80
C GLY A 161 -5.16 0.10 9.37
N PRO A 162 -5.28 0.63 8.14
CA PRO A 162 -4.48 1.75 7.67
C PRO A 162 -4.71 3.02 8.53
N PRO A 163 -3.74 3.94 8.58
CA PRO A 163 -3.91 5.20 9.29
C PRO A 163 -4.97 6.08 8.61
N VAL A 164 -5.73 6.85 9.39
CA VAL A 164 -6.55 7.93 8.82
C VAL A 164 -5.64 9.07 8.38
N LEU A 165 -5.74 9.43 7.10
CA LEU A 165 -4.90 10.46 6.51
C LEU A 165 -5.59 11.83 6.49
N LYS A 166 -4.79 12.87 6.70
CA LYS A 166 -5.15 14.26 6.44
C LYS A 166 -4.03 14.99 5.72
N VAL A 167 -4.38 16.05 5.01
CA VAL A 167 -3.39 16.96 4.42
C VAL A 167 -2.93 17.94 5.49
N SER A 168 -1.62 18.11 5.60
CA SER A 168 -0.98 19.13 6.44
C SER A 168 0.14 19.80 5.66
N GLY A 169 -0.13 20.99 5.15
CA GLY A 169 0.78 21.68 4.22
C GLY A 169 1.01 20.82 2.98
N ASN A 170 2.26 20.44 2.72
CA ASN A 170 2.64 19.64 1.58
C ASN A 170 2.82 18.13 1.89
N LYS A 171 2.30 17.66 3.03
CA LYS A 171 2.43 16.26 3.48
C LYS A 171 1.08 15.64 3.79
N LEU A 172 0.98 14.32 3.58
CA LEU A 172 -0.03 13.49 4.21
C LEU A 172 0.47 13.14 5.61
N VAL A 173 -0.39 13.27 6.61
CA VAL A 173 -0.07 12.90 8.00
C VAL A 173 -1.18 12.05 8.59
N ASP A 174 -0.83 11.19 9.56
CA ASP A 174 -1.80 10.41 10.31
C ASP A 174 -2.44 11.21 11.48
N GLU A 175 -3.24 10.53 12.30
CA GLU A 175 -3.92 11.15 13.45
C GLU A 175 -2.93 11.63 14.52
N ARG A 176 -1.73 11.05 14.56
CA ARG A 176 -0.62 11.40 15.46
C ARG A 176 0.25 12.52 14.88
N GLY A 177 0.00 12.95 13.64
CA GLY A 177 0.77 13.98 12.95
C GLY A 177 2.07 13.47 12.31
N ALA A 178 2.29 12.14 12.26
CA ALA A 178 3.43 11.57 11.58
C ALA A 178 3.23 11.61 10.06
N THR A 179 4.25 12.00 9.31
CA THR A 179 4.23 11.97 7.85
C THR A 179 4.00 10.54 7.35
N ARG A 180 3.04 10.39 6.43
CA ARG A 180 2.74 9.13 5.74
C ARG A 180 2.90 9.32 4.23
N ARG A 181 3.25 8.23 3.55
CA ARG A 181 3.37 8.17 2.09
C ARG A 181 2.51 7.02 1.59
N LEU A 182 1.80 7.23 0.49
CA LEU A 182 1.04 6.20 -0.21
C LEU A 182 1.98 5.51 -1.20
N LEU A 183 2.48 4.33 -0.84
CA LEU A 183 3.46 3.55 -1.59
C LEU A 183 2.85 2.20 -1.93
N GLY A 184 2.54 1.94 -3.20
CA GLY A 184 1.81 0.72 -3.51
C GLY A 184 1.59 0.42 -4.97
N VAL A 185 0.42 -0.14 -5.28
CA VAL A 185 0.12 -0.68 -6.61
C VAL A 185 -1.28 -0.28 -7.07
N ASN A 186 -1.48 -0.29 -8.38
CA ASN A 186 -2.81 -0.24 -9.00
C ASN A 186 -3.34 -1.67 -9.14
N ARG A 187 -4.62 -1.90 -8.79
CA ARG A 187 -5.32 -3.17 -9.00
C ARG A 187 -6.44 -3.01 -10.02
N SER A 188 -6.07 -3.09 -11.30
CA SER A 188 -6.98 -2.88 -12.44
C SER A 188 -7.92 -4.08 -12.67
N GLY A 189 -9.10 -3.82 -13.23
CA GLY A 189 -10.14 -4.78 -13.58
C GLY A 189 -11.55 -4.24 -13.37
N GLY A 190 -11.73 -3.42 -12.33
CA GLY A 190 -13.02 -2.84 -11.95
C GLY A 190 -13.59 -1.88 -12.98
N GLU A 191 -12.72 -1.19 -13.70
CA GLU A 191 -13.07 -0.20 -14.71
C GLU A 191 -13.62 -0.80 -16.00
N PHE A 192 -13.26 -2.05 -16.35
CA PHE A 192 -13.54 -2.59 -17.68
C PHE A 192 -14.33 -3.88 -17.70
N MET A 193 -14.20 -4.75 -16.70
CA MET A 193 -14.80 -6.10 -16.76
C MET A 193 -16.33 -6.06 -16.79
N CYS A 194 -16.93 -5.14 -16.02
CA CYS A 194 -18.38 -5.04 -15.86
C CYS A 194 -19.06 -4.52 -17.13
N VAL A 195 -18.52 -3.46 -17.74
CA VAL A 195 -19.05 -2.85 -18.97
C VAL A 195 -18.82 -3.75 -20.19
N GLN A 196 -17.75 -4.55 -20.19
CA GLN A 196 -17.51 -5.57 -21.21
C GLN A 196 -18.30 -6.87 -20.97
N GLY A 197 -18.92 -7.00 -19.79
CA GLY A 197 -19.81 -8.10 -19.44
C GLY A 197 -19.10 -9.40 -19.08
N PHE A 198 -17.86 -9.34 -18.58
CA PHE A 198 -17.01 -10.48 -18.20
C PHE A 198 -16.91 -10.72 -16.69
N GLY A 199 -17.49 -9.86 -15.85
CA GLY A 199 -17.39 -9.94 -14.39
C GLY A 199 -17.28 -8.56 -13.77
N ILE A 200 -16.99 -8.48 -12.46
CA ILE A 200 -16.63 -7.20 -11.82
C ILE A 200 -15.12 -6.99 -11.82
N TRP A 201 -14.33 -8.04 -11.65
CA TRP A 201 -12.86 -7.97 -11.51
C TRP A 201 -12.16 -8.84 -12.55
N ASP A 202 -10.98 -8.41 -12.99
CA ASP A 202 -10.09 -9.19 -13.85
C ASP A 202 -9.12 -9.96 -12.97
N GLY A 203 -9.41 -11.23 -12.68
CA GLY A 203 -8.66 -12.06 -11.74
C GLY A 203 -9.15 -11.97 -10.29
N PRO A 204 -8.50 -12.70 -9.36
CA PRO A 204 -8.89 -12.73 -7.96
C PRO A 204 -8.70 -11.38 -7.27
N VAL A 205 -9.55 -11.18 -6.26
CA VAL A 205 -9.52 -10.09 -5.28
C VAL A 205 -9.81 -10.65 -3.87
N ASP A 206 -9.47 -11.92 -3.67
CA ASP A 206 -9.60 -12.62 -2.39
C ASP A 206 -8.47 -12.24 -1.41
N ASP A 207 -8.58 -12.70 -0.16
CA ASP A 207 -7.62 -12.37 0.90
C ASP A 207 -6.18 -12.76 0.53
N ALA A 208 -6.00 -13.87 -0.20
CA ALA A 208 -4.67 -14.33 -0.63
C ALA A 208 -4.05 -13.34 -1.64
N SER A 209 -4.84 -12.90 -2.63
CA SER A 209 -4.39 -11.94 -3.63
C SER A 209 -4.08 -10.56 -3.03
N VAL A 210 -4.86 -10.09 -2.06
CA VAL A 210 -4.62 -8.81 -1.36
C VAL A 210 -3.42 -8.92 -0.41
N LYS A 211 -3.28 -10.05 0.29
CA LYS A 211 -2.09 -10.34 1.10
C LYS A 211 -0.82 -10.34 0.25
N ALA A 212 -0.85 -10.89 -0.95
CA ALA A 212 0.30 -10.91 -1.84
C ALA A 212 0.79 -9.48 -2.19
N ILE A 213 -0.13 -8.51 -2.31
CA ILE A 213 0.22 -7.09 -2.45
C ILE A 213 0.92 -6.58 -1.19
N ALA A 214 0.34 -6.84 -0.01
CA ALA A 214 0.93 -6.43 1.27
C ALA A 214 2.34 -7.05 1.50
N ASP A 215 2.57 -8.27 1.02
CA ASP A 215 3.88 -8.96 1.11
C ASP A 215 4.98 -8.29 0.27
N TRP A 216 4.63 -7.37 -0.64
CA TRP A 216 5.59 -6.47 -1.30
C TRP A 216 5.95 -5.25 -0.45
N ASN A 217 5.44 -5.14 0.77
CA ASN A 217 5.46 -3.95 1.63
C ASN A 217 4.72 -2.74 1.03
N ALA A 218 3.78 -2.98 0.12
CA ALA A 218 2.84 -1.95 -0.29
C ALA A 218 1.94 -1.57 0.89
N ASN A 219 1.63 -0.28 1.01
CA ASN A 219 0.72 0.26 2.01
C ASN A 219 -0.53 0.92 1.41
N THR A 220 -0.69 0.87 0.09
CA THR A 220 -1.80 1.49 -0.65
C THR A 220 -2.19 0.63 -1.85
N VAL A 221 -3.49 0.52 -2.12
CA VAL A 221 -4.02 -0.09 -3.34
C VAL A 221 -4.95 0.89 -4.03
N ARG A 222 -4.59 1.33 -5.24
CA ARG A 222 -5.44 2.14 -6.11
C ARG A 222 -6.34 1.24 -6.94
N ILE A 223 -7.65 1.48 -6.90
CA ILE A 223 -8.72 0.62 -7.41
C ILE A 223 -9.49 1.40 -8.48
N PRO A 224 -9.19 1.14 -9.77
CA PRO A 224 -9.93 1.71 -10.89
C PRO A 224 -11.39 1.30 -10.95
N LEU A 225 -12.28 2.30 -11.06
CA LEU A 225 -13.73 2.11 -11.10
C LEU A 225 -14.35 2.57 -12.42
N ASN A 226 -15.54 2.03 -12.70
CA ASN A 226 -16.39 2.41 -13.82
C ASN A 226 -17.67 3.10 -13.34
N GLU A 227 -17.96 4.31 -13.84
CA GLU A 227 -19.15 5.04 -13.37
C GLU A 227 -20.48 4.39 -13.78
N GLU A 228 -20.59 3.79 -14.97
CA GLU A 228 -21.84 3.21 -15.44
C GLU A 228 -22.14 1.91 -14.69
N CYS A 229 -21.11 1.14 -14.35
CA CYS A 229 -21.24 -0.06 -13.52
C CYS A 229 -21.63 0.30 -12.09
N TRP A 230 -21.01 1.33 -11.50
CA TRP A 230 -21.35 1.82 -10.16
C TRP A 230 -22.78 2.36 -10.10
N LEU A 231 -23.20 3.19 -11.06
CA LEU A 231 -24.55 3.75 -11.12
C LEU A 231 -25.60 2.75 -11.57
N GLY A 232 -25.18 1.61 -12.14
CA GLY A 232 -26.06 0.55 -12.61
C GLY A 232 -26.92 0.96 -13.79
N LEU A 233 -26.32 1.62 -14.79
CA LEU A 233 -27.03 2.04 -15.99
C LEU A 233 -27.49 0.83 -16.83
N SER A 234 -28.51 1.04 -17.66
CA SER A 234 -29.21 -0.04 -18.38
C SER A 234 -28.37 -0.81 -19.40
N ASN A 235 -27.21 -0.28 -19.79
CA ASN A 235 -26.26 -0.97 -20.66
C ASN A 235 -25.41 -2.02 -19.92
N ILE A 236 -25.38 -1.98 -18.59
CA ILE A 236 -24.61 -2.91 -17.77
C ILE A 236 -25.46 -4.13 -17.42
N LYS A 237 -24.87 -5.32 -17.50
CA LYS A 237 -25.53 -6.55 -17.09
C LYS A 237 -25.92 -6.47 -15.60
N PRO A 238 -27.17 -6.79 -15.21
CA PRO A 238 -27.64 -6.60 -13.83
C PRO A 238 -26.77 -7.26 -12.76
N GLU A 239 -26.13 -8.39 -13.06
CA GLU A 239 -25.20 -9.10 -12.17
C GLU A 239 -23.93 -8.31 -11.82
N TYR A 240 -23.55 -7.29 -12.61
CA TYR A 240 -22.34 -6.46 -12.43
C TYR A 240 -22.66 -4.98 -12.23
N ALA A 241 -23.94 -4.64 -12.03
CA ALA A 241 -24.45 -3.27 -12.03
C ALA A 241 -24.86 -2.83 -10.62
N GLY A 242 -24.72 -1.53 -10.34
CA GLY A 242 -25.30 -0.87 -9.18
C GLY A 242 -24.85 -1.51 -7.87
N ALA A 243 -25.82 -1.95 -7.07
CA ALA A 243 -25.58 -2.54 -5.75
C ALA A 243 -24.61 -3.75 -5.78
N ASN A 244 -24.59 -4.55 -6.85
CA ASN A 244 -23.67 -5.67 -6.98
C ASN A 244 -22.21 -5.20 -7.15
N TYR A 245 -22.01 -4.19 -7.99
CA TYR A 245 -20.71 -3.56 -8.19
C TYR A 245 -20.24 -2.88 -6.89
N ILE A 246 -21.10 -2.08 -6.26
CA ILE A 246 -20.81 -1.39 -5.00
C ILE A 246 -20.44 -2.39 -3.89
N ALA A 247 -21.19 -3.49 -3.76
CA ALA A 247 -20.89 -4.53 -2.77
C ALA A 247 -19.51 -5.16 -2.98
N ALA A 248 -19.13 -5.44 -4.24
CA ALA A 248 -17.81 -5.98 -4.57
C ALA A 248 -16.68 -4.98 -4.31
N VAL A 249 -16.88 -3.69 -4.57
CA VAL A 249 -15.90 -2.65 -4.23
C VAL A 249 -15.73 -2.53 -2.72
N LYS A 250 -16.83 -2.51 -1.95
CA LYS A 250 -16.77 -2.50 -0.48
C LYS A 250 -16.02 -3.69 0.09
N ASP A 251 -16.27 -4.88 -0.45
CA ASP A 251 -15.56 -6.10 -0.05
C ASP A 251 -14.05 -6.02 -0.32
N LEU A 252 -13.63 -5.51 -1.49
CA LEU A 252 -12.21 -5.27 -1.76
C LEU A 252 -11.60 -4.21 -0.84
N VAL A 253 -12.30 -3.09 -0.61
CA VAL A 253 -11.88 -2.04 0.35
C VAL A 253 -11.61 -2.66 1.73
N THR A 254 -12.56 -3.42 2.27
CA THR A 254 -12.39 -4.08 3.59
C THR A 254 -11.19 -5.03 3.63
N LYS A 255 -10.91 -5.76 2.54
CA LYS A 255 -9.73 -6.65 2.48
C LYS A 255 -8.42 -5.88 2.42
N VAL A 256 -8.37 -4.79 1.68
CA VAL A 256 -7.21 -3.89 1.60
C VAL A 256 -6.91 -3.31 2.99
N GLU A 257 -7.94 -2.82 3.69
CA GLU A 257 -7.80 -2.30 5.04
C GLU A 257 -7.40 -3.37 6.07
N ALA A 258 -7.97 -4.58 5.97
CA ALA A 258 -7.63 -5.70 6.84
C ALA A 258 -6.15 -6.13 6.72
N ASN A 259 -5.49 -5.77 5.61
CA ASN A 259 -4.05 -5.96 5.40
C ASN A 259 -3.23 -4.69 5.71
N GLY A 260 -3.81 -3.71 6.40
CA GLY A 260 -3.14 -2.48 6.83
C GLY A 260 -2.83 -1.51 5.69
N MET A 261 -3.44 -1.70 4.51
CA MET A 261 -3.22 -0.86 3.33
C MET A 261 -4.35 0.15 3.15
N THR A 262 -4.01 1.31 2.61
CA THR A 262 -4.96 2.39 2.31
C THR A 262 -5.66 2.11 0.97
N PRO A 263 -6.99 1.96 0.92
CA PRO A 263 -7.72 1.87 -0.34
C PRO A 263 -7.85 3.26 -0.99
N MET A 264 -7.50 3.35 -2.27
CA MET A 264 -7.69 4.56 -3.08
C MET A 264 -8.67 4.25 -4.22
N LEU A 265 -9.86 4.84 -4.18
CA LEU A 265 -10.89 4.67 -5.20
C LEU A 265 -10.79 5.78 -6.24
N GLU A 266 -10.86 5.41 -7.52
CA GLU A 266 -10.66 6.36 -8.60
C GLU A 266 -11.60 6.11 -9.79
N LEU A 267 -12.03 7.19 -10.45
CA LEU A 267 -12.83 7.08 -11.65
C LEU A 267 -11.93 6.91 -12.88
N HIS A 268 -11.91 5.70 -13.42
CA HIS A 268 -11.04 5.38 -14.53
C HIS A 268 -11.71 5.63 -15.88
N TRP A 269 -12.92 5.11 -16.09
CA TRP A 269 -13.68 5.25 -17.33
C TRP A 269 -15.03 5.90 -17.07
N SER A 270 -15.35 6.90 -17.90
CA SER A 270 -16.55 7.70 -17.85
C SER A 270 -17.35 7.63 -19.15
N HIS A 271 -18.65 7.89 -19.06
CA HIS A 271 -19.54 8.14 -20.18
C HIS A 271 -19.15 9.43 -20.90
N GLY A 272 -19.52 9.53 -22.17
CA GLY A 272 -19.25 10.66 -23.04
C GLY A 272 -18.75 10.18 -24.39
N GLN A 273 -19.34 10.71 -25.47
CA GLN A 273 -18.85 10.42 -26.81
C GLN A 273 -17.74 11.41 -27.19
N TYR A 274 -16.55 10.90 -27.48
CA TYR A 274 -15.44 11.69 -27.97
C TYR A 274 -14.80 11.00 -29.18
N THR A 275 -14.74 11.71 -30.30
CA THR A 275 -14.15 11.22 -31.55
C THR A 275 -12.98 12.08 -32.02
N GLY A 276 -12.44 12.90 -31.13
CA GLY A 276 -11.33 13.81 -31.42
C GLY A 276 -9.97 13.11 -31.34
N ASN A 277 -8.92 13.92 -31.27
CA ASN A 277 -7.55 13.43 -31.17
C ASN A 277 -7.37 12.56 -29.91
N SER A 278 -6.71 11.41 -30.07
CA SER A 278 -6.49 10.41 -29.03
C SER A 278 -7.74 9.74 -28.45
N ALA A 279 -8.87 9.76 -29.16
CA ALA A 279 -10.05 8.99 -28.74
C ALA A 279 -9.73 7.48 -28.65
N GLY A 280 -9.94 6.89 -27.47
CA GLY A 280 -9.75 5.45 -27.24
C GLY A 280 -10.89 4.58 -27.79
N CYS A 281 -12.08 5.16 -27.97
CA CYS A 281 -13.25 4.53 -28.55
C CYS A 281 -14.21 5.61 -29.09
N SER A 282 -15.14 5.21 -29.97
CA SER A 282 -16.15 6.10 -30.56
C SER A 282 -17.52 6.03 -29.90
N ASP A 283 -17.70 5.11 -28.94
CA ASP A 283 -18.97 4.96 -28.23
C ASP A 283 -19.13 5.99 -27.10
N VAL A 284 -20.37 6.15 -26.65
CA VAL A 284 -20.76 7.08 -25.59
C VAL A 284 -20.58 6.47 -24.20
N HIS A 285 -20.42 5.16 -24.09
CA HIS A 285 -20.40 4.45 -22.82
C HIS A 285 -19.03 4.57 -22.14
N ALA A 286 -18.97 4.20 -20.87
CA ALA A 286 -17.75 4.11 -20.09
C ALA A 286 -16.95 2.85 -20.47
N SER A 287 -16.75 2.59 -21.77
CA SER A 287 -16.00 1.45 -22.31
C SER A 287 -14.52 1.75 -22.55
N CYS A 288 -14.14 3.02 -22.43
CA CYS A 288 -12.80 3.53 -22.64
C CYS A 288 -12.62 4.87 -21.93
N GLN A 289 -11.38 5.31 -21.83
CA GLN A 289 -11.03 6.60 -21.26
C GLN A 289 -11.52 7.76 -22.14
N LYS A 290 -12.04 8.82 -21.49
CA LYS A 290 -12.51 10.06 -22.14
C LYS A 290 -11.62 11.24 -21.73
N PRO A 291 -11.57 12.34 -22.51
CA PRO A 291 -10.69 13.48 -22.20
C PRO A 291 -11.01 14.15 -20.87
N MET A 292 -12.27 14.03 -20.42
CA MET A 292 -12.83 14.70 -19.26
C MET A 292 -13.95 13.84 -18.65
N PRO A 293 -14.23 13.99 -17.35
CA PRO A 293 -15.51 13.60 -16.74
C PRO A 293 -16.71 14.23 -17.45
N ASN A 294 -17.86 13.56 -17.45
CA ASN A 294 -19.10 14.14 -17.98
C ASN A 294 -19.96 14.73 -16.85
N ALA A 295 -20.63 15.85 -17.12
CA ALA A 295 -21.52 16.50 -16.17
C ALA A 295 -22.81 15.70 -15.89
N GLN A 296 -23.17 14.78 -16.78
CA GLN A 296 -24.41 14.02 -16.70
C GLN A 296 -24.41 12.99 -15.56
N TYR A 297 -23.29 12.28 -15.37
CA TYR A 297 -23.21 11.13 -14.47
C TYR A 297 -22.07 11.24 -13.46
N THR A 298 -20.93 11.83 -13.82
CA THR A 298 -19.74 11.78 -12.95
C THR A 298 -19.95 12.45 -11.58
N PRO A 299 -20.65 13.60 -11.45
CA PRO A 299 -21.01 14.14 -10.13
C PRO A 299 -21.89 13.19 -9.31
N SER A 300 -22.85 12.51 -9.94
CA SER A 300 -23.72 11.53 -9.25
C SER A 300 -22.95 10.27 -8.83
N PHE A 301 -21.99 9.84 -9.64
CA PHE A 301 -21.05 8.77 -9.29
C PHE A 301 -20.28 9.15 -8.03
N TRP A 302 -19.63 10.31 -8.02
CA TRP A 302 -18.83 10.76 -6.88
C TRP A 302 -19.65 11.00 -5.62
N ALA A 303 -20.85 11.58 -5.72
CA ALA A 303 -21.76 11.70 -4.59
C ALA A 303 -22.15 10.33 -4.00
N SER A 304 -22.31 9.32 -4.85
CA SER A 304 -22.65 7.95 -4.43
C SER A 304 -21.45 7.21 -3.80
N VAL A 305 -20.26 7.32 -4.40
CA VAL A 305 -18.99 6.81 -3.82
C VAL A 305 -18.74 7.46 -2.46
N ALA A 306 -18.77 8.80 -2.39
CA ALA A 306 -18.56 9.54 -1.16
C ALA A 306 -19.60 9.17 -0.09
N SER A 307 -20.89 9.07 -0.45
CA SER A 307 -21.93 8.62 0.50
C SER A 307 -21.70 7.20 1.02
N THR A 308 -21.06 6.34 0.24
CA THR A 308 -20.75 4.96 0.62
C THR A 308 -19.60 4.87 1.62
N PHE A 309 -18.60 5.75 1.50
CA PHE A 309 -17.34 5.68 2.25
C PHE A 309 -17.06 6.88 3.17
N LYS A 310 -17.96 7.86 3.28
CA LYS A 310 -17.74 9.07 4.12
C LYS A 310 -17.48 8.80 5.60
N ASP A 311 -18.00 7.69 6.12
CA ASP A 311 -17.82 7.27 7.51
C ASP A 311 -16.55 6.42 7.69
N ASP A 312 -15.84 6.16 6.60
CA ASP A 312 -14.54 5.49 6.55
C ASP A 312 -13.48 6.48 6.03
N PRO A 313 -12.84 7.24 6.93
CA PRO A 313 -11.88 8.26 6.55
C PRO A 313 -10.52 7.70 6.13
N THR A 314 -10.32 6.37 6.13
CA THR A 314 -9.10 5.76 5.59
C THR A 314 -9.08 5.76 4.07
N VAL A 315 -10.26 5.72 3.42
CA VAL A 315 -10.40 5.70 1.97
C VAL A 315 -9.95 7.03 1.36
N VAL A 316 -9.16 6.95 0.30
CA VAL A 316 -8.72 8.10 -0.51
C VAL A 316 -9.51 8.12 -1.83
N PHE A 317 -9.90 9.31 -2.29
CA PHE A 317 -10.60 9.49 -3.57
C PHE A 317 -9.69 10.16 -4.60
N ASP A 318 -9.52 9.57 -5.78
CA ASP A 318 -8.79 10.17 -6.90
C ASP A 318 -9.77 10.49 -8.04
N LEU A 319 -10.00 11.79 -8.28
CA LEU A 319 -11.21 12.31 -8.94
C LEU A 319 -11.42 11.78 -10.35
N PHE A 320 -10.33 11.65 -11.11
CA PHE A 320 -10.37 11.18 -12.49
C PHE A 320 -8.97 10.76 -12.91
N ASN A 321 -8.87 9.57 -13.49
CA ASN A 321 -7.62 8.93 -13.82
C ASN A 321 -6.63 9.83 -14.59
N GLU A 322 -7.04 10.31 -15.77
CA GLU A 322 -6.14 10.98 -16.70
C GLU A 322 -6.89 12.05 -17.51
N PRO A 323 -7.00 13.29 -17.00
CA PRO A 323 -7.54 14.39 -17.79
C PRO A 323 -6.62 14.72 -18.97
N TYR A 324 -7.19 14.84 -20.18
CA TYR A 324 -6.46 15.25 -21.38
C TYR A 324 -7.22 16.23 -22.30
N PRO A 325 -7.91 17.27 -21.77
CA PRO A 325 -8.61 18.25 -22.62
C PRO A 325 -7.65 19.04 -23.54
N ASP A 326 -6.34 19.00 -23.30
CA ASP A 326 -5.30 19.53 -24.20
C ASP A 326 -5.25 18.83 -25.57
N ARG A 327 -5.84 17.63 -25.71
CA ARG A 327 -6.02 16.97 -27.02
C ARG A 327 -7.24 17.47 -27.79
N ALA A 328 -8.20 18.07 -27.11
CA ALA A 328 -9.43 18.61 -27.71
C ALA A 328 -9.36 20.13 -27.94
N THR A 329 -8.61 20.84 -27.11
CA THR A 329 -8.53 22.32 -27.10
C THR A 329 -7.30 22.84 -27.84
N SER A 330 -7.29 24.14 -28.15
CA SER A 330 -6.22 24.77 -28.94
C SER A 330 -5.12 25.43 -28.12
N THR A 331 -5.35 25.64 -26.81
CA THR A 331 -4.41 26.34 -25.92
C THR A 331 -4.43 25.72 -24.52
N ALA A 332 -3.30 25.78 -23.82
CA ALA A 332 -3.21 25.32 -22.43
C ALA A 332 -4.21 26.01 -21.50
N THR A 333 -4.45 27.32 -21.69
CA THR A 333 -5.44 28.07 -20.91
C THR A 333 -6.85 27.50 -21.07
N GLN A 334 -7.26 27.14 -22.29
CA GLN A 334 -8.56 26.50 -22.51
C GLN A 334 -8.64 25.13 -21.84
N ALA A 335 -7.59 24.31 -21.97
CA ALA A 335 -7.52 22.98 -21.36
C ALA A 335 -7.63 23.05 -19.82
N TRP A 336 -6.86 23.94 -19.19
CA TRP A 336 -6.87 24.13 -17.73
C TRP A 336 -8.17 24.75 -17.23
N THR A 337 -8.76 25.70 -17.96
CA THR A 337 -10.07 26.27 -17.62
C THR A 337 -11.15 25.19 -17.69
N CYS A 338 -11.12 24.37 -18.74
CA CYS A 338 -11.98 23.19 -18.87
C CYS A 338 -11.84 22.24 -17.69
N TRP A 339 -10.61 21.90 -17.33
CA TRP A 339 -10.38 20.96 -16.24
C TRP A 339 -10.82 21.50 -14.88
N ARG A 340 -10.64 22.80 -14.63
CA ARG A 340 -11.07 23.43 -13.36
C ARG A 340 -12.59 23.59 -13.27
N ASP A 341 -13.19 24.21 -14.30
CA ASP A 341 -14.55 24.78 -14.22
C ASP A 341 -15.64 23.88 -14.81
N GLY A 342 -15.27 22.91 -15.65
CA GLY A 342 -16.26 22.10 -16.36
C GLY A 342 -17.03 22.87 -17.44
N GLY A 343 -18.26 22.42 -17.72
CA GLY A 343 -19.20 23.05 -18.64
C GLY A 343 -18.97 22.70 -20.12
N THR A 344 -19.07 23.70 -21.00
CA THR A 344 -18.85 23.50 -22.44
C THR A 344 -17.37 23.65 -22.78
N CYS A 345 -16.74 22.55 -23.18
CA CYS A 345 -15.31 22.51 -23.49
C CYS A 345 -15.01 22.41 -24.98
N PRO A 346 -14.15 23.28 -25.54
CA PRO A 346 -13.83 23.25 -26.97
C PRO A 346 -13.31 21.87 -27.41
N GLY A 347 -13.88 21.35 -28.49
CA GLY A 347 -13.52 20.05 -29.06
C GLY A 347 -14.12 18.83 -28.36
N ILE A 348 -14.84 19.02 -27.25
CA ILE A 348 -15.56 17.95 -26.54
C ILE A 348 -17.06 18.12 -26.77
N GLY A 349 -17.72 17.07 -27.25
CA GLY A 349 -19.12 17.12 -27.70
C GLY A 349 -20.18 16.94 -26.60
N TYR A 350 -19.76 16.59 -25.38
CA TYR A 350 -20.61 16.47 -24.21
C TYR A 350 -20.25 17.54 -23.17
N GLU A 351 -21.20 17.88 -22.30
CA GLU A 351 -20.95 18.76 -21.17
C GLU A 351 -20.06 18.05 -20.15
N VAL A 352 -18.98 18.70 -19.75
CA VAL A 352 -17.95 18.09 -18.90
C VAL A 352 -18.09 18.56 -17.46
N ALA A 353 -17.73 17.70 -16.50
CA ALA A 353 -17.56 18.11 -15.11
C ALA A 353 -16.08 18.44 -14.87
N GLY A 354 -15.81 19.58 -14.23
CA GLY A 354 -14.47 19.99 -13.81
C GLY A 354 -14.12 19.49 -12.41
N MET A 355 -12.88 19.71 -11.99
CA MET A 355 -12.40 19.35 -10.65
C MET A 355 -13.30 19.92 -9.55
N GLN A 356 -13.77 21.17 -9.68
CA GLN A 356 -14.62 21.79 -8.66
C GLN A 356 -15.96 21.08 -8.53
N ASP A 357 -16.63 20.75 -9.65
CA ASP A 357 -17.90 20.02 -9.64
C ASP A 357 -17.77 18.68 -8.90
N LEU A 358 -16.65 17.97 -9.09
CA LEU A 358 -16.41 16.67 -8.47
C LEU A 358 -16.10 16.80 -6.98
N ILE A 359 -15.31 17.80 -6.57
CA ILE A 359 -15.05 18.08 -5.16
C ILE A 359 -16.35 18.48 -4.46
N ASP A 360 -17.15 19.37 -5.05
CA ASP A 360 -18.44 19.79 -4.50
C ASP A 360 -19.37 18.58 -4.34
N ALA A 361 -19.48 17.72 -5.37
CA ALA A 361 -20.27 16.49 -5.31
C ALA A 361 -19.84 15.55 -4.17
N ILE A 362 -18.54 15.46 -3.86
CA ILE A 362 -18.03 14.69 -2.72
C ILE A 362 -18.35 15.40 -1.40
N ARG A 363 -18.02 16.69 -1.29
CA ARG A 363 -18.09 17.45 -0.03
C ARG A 363 -19.52 17.74 0.42
N ASP A 364 -20.46 17.86 -0.50
CA ASP A 364 -21.90 18.02 -0.23
C ASP A 364 -22.52 16.80 0.48
N THR A 365 -21.89 15.62 0.37
CA THR A 365 -22.32 14.41 1.12
C THR A 365 -21.93 14.45 2.60
N GLY A 366 -21.06 15.39 2.98
CA GLY A 366 -20.39 15.46 4.28
C GLY A 366 -19.04 14.73 4.33
N ALA A 367 -18.59 14.08 3.26
CA ALA A 367 -17.31 13.38 3.23
C ALA A 367 -16.13 14.32 3.49
N ARG A 368 -15.11 13.79 4.20
CA ARG A 368 -13.88 14.51 4.57
C ARG A 368 -12.60 13.75 4.18
N ASN A 369 -12.75 12.63 3.48
CA ASN A 369 -11.69 11.83 2.87
C ASN A 369 -10.69 12.70 2.09
N VAL A 370 -9.43 12.26 2.02
CA VAL A 370 -8.42 12.88 1.16
C VAL A 370 -8.87 12.75 -0.30
N ILE A 371 -8.75 13.85 -1.06
CA ILE A 371 -9.03 13.90 -2.49
C ILE A 371 -7.74 14.16 -3.26
N LEU A 372 -7.56 13.46 -4.37
CA LEU A 372 -6.48 13.66 -5.34
C LEU A 372 -7.08 14.25 -6.62
N ALA A 373 -6.42 15.27 -7.18
CA ALA A 373 -6.79 15.86 -8.46
C ALA A 373 -5.58 15.93 -9.39
N GLY A 374 -5.69 15.30 -10.56
CA GLY A 374 -4.65 15.26 -11.59
C GLY A 374 -4.47 16.57 -12.36
N GLY A 375 -3.42 16.61 -13.18
CA GLY A 375 -3.16 17.67 -14.15
C GLY A 375 -3.72 17.37 -15.54
N LEU A 376 -3.14 18.03 -16.55
CA LEU A 376 -3.46 17.76 -17.96
C LEU A 376 -2.54 16.69 -18.56
N ALA A 377 -2.69 16.46 -19.87
CA ALA A 377 -1.83 15.57 -20.64
C ALA A 377 -1.75 14.17 -20.03
N TYR A 378 -2.91 13.60 -19.72
CA TYR A 378 -3.05 12.31 -19.05
C TYR A 378 -2.41 12.34 -17.65
N SER A 379 -2.77 13.35 -16.86
CA SER A 379 -2.18 13.60 -15.53
C SER A 379 -0.65 13.79 -15.52
N ASN A 380 0.02 14.04 -16.65
CA ASN A 380 1.48 14.23 -16.72
C ASN A 380 1.94 15.70 -16.65
N ASP A 381 1.04 16.67 -16.88
CA ASP A 381 1.34 18.11 -16.82
C ASP A 381 0.75 18.77 -15.57
N LEU A 382 1.61 19.11 -14.60
CA LEU A 382 1.26 19.87 -13.40
C LEU A 382 1.73 21.34 -13.44
N SER A 383 2.25 21.82 -14.57
CA SER A 383 2.92 23.12 -14.67
C SER A 383 2.04 24.32 -14.27
N GLN A 384 0.71 24.21 -14.40
CA GLN A 384 -0.24 25.24 -13.96
C GLN A 384 -1.21 24.75 -12.88
N TRP A 385 -0.96 23.60 -12.27
CA TRP A 385 -1.88 23.02 -11.28
C TRP A 385 -2.15 23.98 -10.12
N LEU A 386 -1.13 24.67 -9.60
CA LEU A 386 -1.30 25.66 -8.53
C LEU A 386 -2.14 26.88 -8.94
N THR A 387 -2.10 27.26 -10.23
CA THR A 387 -2.90 28.37 -10.78
C THR A 387 -4.37 27.99 -10.93
N TYR A 388 -4.65 26.72 -11.24
CA TYR A 388 -5.99 26.19 -11.47
C TYR A 388 -6.47 25.23 -10.36
N LYS A 389 -5.79 25.25 -9.20
CA LYS A 389 -6.07 24.41 -8.05
C LYS A 389 -7.53 24.64 -7.62
N PRO A 390 -8.36 23.60 -7.52
CA PRO A 390 -9.73 23.75 -7.05
C PRO A 390 -9.76 24.04 -5.54
N ASP A 391 -10.86 24.58 -5.06
CA ASP A 391 -11.08 24.80 -3.63
C ASP A 391 -11.64 23.53 -2.98
N ASP A 392 -10.97 23.06 -1.94
CA ASP A 392 -11.48 21.98 -1.09
C ASP A 392 -11.78 22.55 0.31
N PRO A 393 -13.06 22.74 0.67
CA PRO A 393 -13.42 23.29 1.98
C PRO A 393 -13.02 22.41 3.16
N ALA A 394 -12.72 21.12 2.93
CA ALA A 394 -12.18 20.23 3.96
C ALA A 394 -10.66 20.39 4.15
N GLY A 395 -9.98 21.08 3.22
CA GLY A 395 -8.53 21.28 3.25
C GLY A 395 -7.73 19.98 3.04
N ASN A 396 -8.32 18.94 2.46
CA ASN A 396 -7.79 17.59 2.34
C ASN A 396 -7.50 17.22 0.87
N LEU A 397 -6.92 18.16 0.11
CA LEU A 397 -6.61 18.02 -1.32
C LEU A 397 -5.12 17.78 -1.57
N ALA A 398 -4.81 16.76 -2.38
CA ALA A 398 -3.48 16.43 -2.91
C ALA A 398 -3.48 16.50 -4.45
N ALA A 399 -2.29 16.67 -5.05
CA ALA A 399 -2.11 16.61 -6.49
C ALA A 399 -1.82 15.16 -6.93
N ALA A 400 -2.43 14.75 -8.05
CA ALA A 400 -2.14 13.47 -8.70
C ALA A 400 -1.25 13.67 -9.94
N TRP A 401 -0.37 12.71 -10.22
CA TRP A 401 0.50 12.76 -11.40
C TRP A 401 0.77 11.36 -11.96
N HIS A 402 0.81 11.21 -13.27
CA HIS A 402 1.10 9.94 -13.93
C HIS A 402 2.35 10.04 -14.77
N VAL A 403 3.14 8.97 -14.82
CA VAL A 403 4.34 8.95 -15.66
C VAL A 403 4.71 7.57 -16.19
N TYR A 404 5.06 7.60 -17.47
CA TYR A 404 5.69 6.55 -18.21
C TYR A 404 6.91 7.07 -18.97
N ASN A 405 7.80 6.17 -19.37
CA ASN A 405 9.04 6.49 -20.08
C ASN A 405 8.85 7.18 -21.46
N PHE A 406 7.63 7.16 -21.99
CA PHE A 406 7.26 7.79 -23.26
C PHE A 406 6.49 9.12 -23.09
N ASN A 407 6.22 9.56 -21.86
CA ASN A 407 5.58 10.84 -21.62
C ASN A 407 6.52 12.03 -21.91
N THR A 408 5.93 13.20 -22.09
CA THR A 408 6.67 14.45 -22.28
C THR A 408 7.46 14.85 -21.03
N CYS A 409 6.84 14.77 -19.84
CA CYS A 409 7.51 15.00 -18.57
C CYS A 409 8.05 13.69 -17.99
N SER A 410 9.21 13.24 -18.47
CA SER A 410 9.79 11.91 -18.17
C SER A 410 11.26 11.96 -17.73
N ASN A 411 11.72 13.11 -17.23
CA ASN A 411 13.07 13.26 -16.68
C ASN A 411 13.09 14.26 -15.54
N GLU A 412 14.17 14.19 -14.76
CA GLU A 412 14.40 14.94 -13.53
C GLU A 412 14.31 16.45 -13.76
N SER A 413 14.82 16.96 -14.89
CA SER A 413 14.70 18.39 -15.24
C SER A 413 13.24 18.84 -15.38
N CYS A 414 12.39 18.00 -15.97
CA CYS A 414 10.96 18.29 -16.01
C CYS A 414 10.32 18.19 -14.62
N TRP A 415 10.66 17.17 -13.83
CA TRP A 415 10.12 16.98 -12.49
C TRP A 415 10.49 18.15 -11.56
N ASP A 416 11.73 18.61 -11.60
CA ASP A 416 12.21 19.75 -10.83
C ASP A 416 11.49 21.06 -11.21
N SER A 417 11.18 21.23 -12.50
CA SER A 417 10.54 22.47 -12.99
C SER A 417 9.02 22.48 -12.86
N THR A 418 8.37 21.32 -12.80
CA THR A 418 6.89 21.22 -12.83
C THR A 418 6.30 20.56 -11.58
N LEU A 419 6.94 19.53 -11.02
CA LEU A 419 6.43 18.80 -9.86
C LEU A 419 6.93 19.41 -8.55
N ALA A 420 8.23 19.76 -8.45
CA ALA A 420 8.79 20.29 -7.20
C ALA A 420 8.05 21.53 -6.67
N PRO A 421 7.65 22.53 -7.50
CA PRO A 421 6.85 23.66 -7.02
C PRO A 421 5.50 23.25 -6.44
N VAL A 422 4.86 22.21 -6.99
CA VAL A 422 3.58 21.67 -6.51
C VAL A 422 3.78 20.90 -5.21
N ALA A 423 4.76 19.98 -5.18
CA ALA A 423 5.15 19.18 -4.02
C ALA A 423 5.66 20.03 -2.83
N ALA A 424 6.02 21.30 -3.06
CA ALA A 424 6.35 22.25 -2.01
C ALA A 424 5.10 22.86 -1.32
N GLN A 425 3.91 22.77 -1.94
CA GLN A 425 2.69 23.41 -1.44
C GLN A 425 1.57 22.44 -1.07
N VAL A 426 1.49 21.29 -1.74
CA VAL A 426 0.49 20.25 -1.49
C VAL A 426 1.16 18.88 -1.53
N PRO A 427 0.57 17.84 -0.91
CA PRO A 427 1.03 16.48 -1.11
C PRO A 427 0.93 16.09 -2.58
N LEU A 428 1.91 15.35 -3.08
CA LEU A 428 1.97 14.86 -4.44
C LEU A 428 1.94 13.32 -4.43
N VAL A 429 1.07 12.76 -5.26
CA VAL A 429 0.93 11.31 -5.44
C VAL A 429 1.11 10.96 -6.91
N ALA A 430 2.14 10.19 -7.23
CA ALA A 430 2.22 9.56 -8.54
C ALA A 430 1.25 8.37 -8.60
N GLY A 431 0.02 8.60 -9.07
CA GLY A 431 -1.04 7.58 -9.13
C GLY A 431 -0.67 6.38 -10.00
N GLU A 432 0.17 6.62 -11.00
CA GLU A 432 0.74 5.59 -11.86
C GLU A 432 2.20 5.90 -12.21
N ILE A 433 3.07 4.91 -11.96
CA ILE A 433 4.43 4.85 -12.51
C ILE A 433 4.60 3.56 -13.31
N GLY A 434 5.15 3.66 -14.52
CA GLY A 434 5.41 2.48 -15.34
C GLY A 434 6.37 2.72 -16.51
N GLU A 435 6.67 1.65 -17.26
CA GLU A 435 7.42 1.74 -18.52
C GLU A 435 7.07 0.61 -19.49
N ASN A 436 7.32 0.80 -20.79
CA ASN A 436 6.93 -0.14 -21.84
C ASN A 436 8.07 -1.06 -22.33
N THR A 437 9.11 -1.27 -21.51
CA THR A 437 10.30 -2.06 -21.90
C THR A 437 10.44 -3.38 -21.15
N CYS A 438 9.59 -3.63 -20.16
CA CYS A 438 9.73 -4.69 -19.15
C CYS A 438 11.05 -4.61 -18.33
N ALA A 439 11.89 -3.58 -18.50
CA ALA A 439 12.89 -3.18 -17.52
C ALA A 439 12.24 -2.33 -16.43
N HIS A 440 13.00 -1.90 -15.42
CA HIS A 440 12.53 -1.00 -14.35
C HIS A 440 13.42 0.25 -14.16
N SER A 441 14.41 0.46 -15.05
CA SER A 441 15.39 1.55 -14.91
C SER A 441 14.77 2.95 -14.98
N PHE A 442 13.60 3.08 -15.61
CA PHE A 442 12.87 4.33 -15.64
C PHE A 442 12.21 4.60 -14.28
N ILE A 443 11.44 3.62 -13.78
CA ILE A 443 10.73 3.78 -12.50
C ILE A 443 11.69 3.88 -11.31
N ASP A 444 12.90 3.29 -11.38
CA ASP A 444 13.93 3.48 -10.36
C ASP A 444 14.33 4.95 -10.16
N ARG A 445 14.35 5.73 -11.25
CA ARG A 445 14.65 7.17 -11.19
C ARG A 445 13.47 7.96 -10.64
N VAL A 446 12.25 7.58 -11.03
CA VAL A 446 11.01 8.18 -10.53
C VAL A 446 10.91 7.95 -9.01
N MET A 447 11.01 6.71 -8.55
CA MET A 447 10.92 6.35 -7.12
C MET A 447 11.98 7.08 -6.30
N ARG A 448 13.23 7.14 -6.78
CA ARG A 448 14.30 7.91 -6.11
C ARG A 448 13.95 9.38 -5.96
N TRP A 449 13.48 10.03 -7.03
CA TRP A 449 13.10 11.45 -6.96
C TRP A 449 11.95 11.65 -5.96
N PHE A 450 10.94 10.78 -5.97
CA PHE A 450 9.84 10.87 -5.02
C PHE A 450 10.26 10.57 -3.58
N ASP A 451 11.22 9.68 -3.34
CA ASP A 451 11.79 9.44 -2.01
C ASP A 451 12.54 10.66 -1.48
N GLU A 452 13.37 11.28 -2.32
CA GLU A 452 14.12 12.51 -1.96
C GLU A 452 13.19 13.68 -1.60
N HIS A 453 11.96 13.66 -2.11
CA HIS A 453 10.93 14.67 -1.82
C HIS A 453 9.87 14.20 -0.79
N GLU A 454 10.02 12.96 -0.27
CA GLU A 454 9.08 12.24 0.60
C GLU A 454 7.62 12.29 0.07
N GLN A 455 7.44 12.01 -1.22
CA GLN A 455 6.15 12.02 -1.94
C GLN A 455 5.67 10.61 -2.24
N SER A 456 4.41 10.45 -2.63
CA SER A 456 3.77 9.14 -2.77
C SER A 456 3.83 8.61 -4.21
N TYR A 457 3.82 7.29 -4.42
CA TYR A 457 3.77 6.69 -5.76
C TYR A 457 3.17 5.28 -5.75
N LEU A 458 2.55 4.91 -6.88
CA LEU A 458 1.97 3.59 -7.07
C LEU A 458 2.35 3.01 -8.44
N GLY A 459 2.83 1.77 -8.44
CA GLY A 459 3.15 1.06 -9.68
C GLY A 459 1.90 0.65 -10.44
N TRP A 460 1.88 0.89 -11.74
CA TRP A 460 0.93 0.28 -12.67
C TRP A 460 1.60 -0.97 -13.27
N THR A 461 1.06 -2.20 -13.19
CA THR A 461 -0.19 -2.62 -12.51
C THR A 461 -0.17 -4.06 -11.97
N TRP A 462 -0.94 -4.35 -10.91
CA TRP A 462 -1.09 -5.66 -10.28
C TRP A 462 -2.09 -6.57 -11.04
N ASN A 463 -1.71 -6.98 -12.25
CA ASN A 463 -2.43 -7.94 -13.07
C ASN A 463 -1.42 -8.88 -13.73
N THR A 464 -1.85 -10.09 -14.10
CA THR A 464 -1.01 -11.10 -14.78
C THR A 464 -0.91 -10.87 -16.29
N TRP A 465 -0.84 -9.60 -16.70
CA TRP A 465 -0.73 -9.20 -18.11
C TRP A 465 0.74 -9.23 -18.58
N ASN A 466 1.01 -8.70 -19.78
CA ASN A 466 2.34 -8.64 -20.34
C ASN A 466 3.04 -7.30 -20.07
N CYS A 467 4.12 -7.33 -19.27
CA CYS A 467 4.98 -6.18 -18.93
C CYS A 467 5.58 -5.39 -20.13
N THR A 468 5.56 -5.93 -21.35
CA THR A 468 6.08 -5.28 -22.55
C THR A 468 5.07 -4.31 -23.17
N SER A 469 3.77 -4.56 -23.00
CA SER A 469 2.69 -3.77 -23.61
C SER A 469 1.78 -3.09 -22.60
N GLY A 470 1.70 -3.61 -21.38
CA GLY A 470 1.11 -2.94 -20.22
C GLY A 470 1.93 -3.33 -19.01
N PRO A 471 2.52 -2.40 -18.23
CA PRO A 471 3.58 -2.72 -17.26
C PRO A 471 3.12 -3.62 -16.10
N ALA A 472 2.81 -4.88 -16.36
CA ALA A 472 2.35 -5.84 -15.38
C ALA A 472 3.44 -6.06 -14.34
N LEU A 473 3.11 -5.79 -13.08
CA LEU A 473 3.99 -6.00 -11.94
C LEU A 473 4.17 -7.49 -11.69
N ILE A 474 3.13 -8.30 -11.90
CA ILE A 474 3.11 -9.72 -11.52
C ILE A 474 2.89 -10.63 -12.73
N SER A 475 3.43 -11.84 -12.67
CA SER A 475 3.11 -12.93 -13.59
C SER A 475 2.09 -13.91 -13.00
N ASP A 476 1.88 -13.87 -11.68
CA ASP A 476 0.89 -14.68 -10.95
C ASP A 476 0.33 -13.88 -9.76
N TYR A 477 -0.93 -14.14 -9.40
CA TYR A 477 -1.62 -13.45 -8.29
C TYR A 477 -1.11 -13.85 -6.90
N ASP A 478 -0.22 -14.83 -6.81
CA ASP A 478 0.58 -15.10 -5.60
C ASP A 478 1.66 -14.03 -5.31
N GLY A 479 1.79 -13.02 -6.18
CA GLY A 479 2.76 -11.93 -6.04
C GLY A 479 4.11 -12.21 -6.69
N THR A 480 4.24 -13.27 -7.50
CA THR A 480 5.42 -13.52 -8.33
C THR A 480 5.62 -12.35 -9.30
N PRO A 481 6.74 -11.59 -9.22
CA PRO A 481 6.93 -10.41 -10.06
C PRO A 481 7.33 -10.77 -11.50
N THR A 482 7.00 -9.89 -12.43
CA THR A 482 7.69 -9.81 -13.73
C THR A 482 9.06 -9.15 -13.59
N SER A 483 9.85 -9.11 -14.67
CA SER A 483 11.12 -8.35 -14.69
C SER A 483 10.95 -6.87 -14.38
N PHE A 484 9.82 -6.26 -14.77
CA PHE A 484 9.46 -4.89 -14.41
C PHE A 484 9.08 -4.78 -12.93
N GLY A 485 8.22 -5.68 -12.44
CA GLY A 485 7.72 -5.64 -11.06
C GLY A 485 8.79 -5.87 -9.99
N ILE A 486 9.89 -6.54 -10.31
CA ILE A 486 11.05 -6.68 -9.41
C ILE A 486 11.52 -5.30 -8.92
N GLY A 487 11.58 -4.30 -9.80
CA GLY A 487 12.04 -2.95 -9.44
C GLY A 487 11.21 -2.32 -8.33
N LEU A 488 9.87 -2.30 -8.49
CA LEU A 488 8.97 -1.76 -7.47
C LEU A 488 9.02 -2.60 -6.18
N ARG A 489 8.90 -3.93 -6.28
CA ARG A 489 8.87 -4.82 -5.11
C ARG A 489 10.10 -4.65 -4.23
N ASP A 490 11.28 -4.73 -4.84
CA ASP A 490 12.53 -4.71 -4.11
C ASP A 490 12.77 -3.32 -3.50
N HIS A 491 12.35 -2.27 -4.20
CA HIS A 491 12.39 -0.91 -3.68
C HIS A 491 11.46 -0.71 -2.47
N LEU A 492 10.17 -1.09 -2.55
CA LEU A 492 9.22 -1.00 -1.44
C LEU A 492 9.70 -1.76 -0.20
N ARG A 493 10.25 -2.96 -0.39
CA ARG A 493 10.83 -3.75 0.70
C ARG A 493 12.05 -3.09 1.33
N SER A 494 12.84 -2.33 0.57
CA SER A 494 14.03 -1.64 1.06
C SER A 494 13.73 -0.42 1.94
N LEU A 495 12.56 0.20 1.80
CA LEU A 495 12.20 1.40 2.57
C LEU A 495 11.78 1.12 4.02
N ASN A 496 11.44 -0.13 4.34
CA ASN A 496 11.04 -0.57 5.68
C ASN A 496 12.14 -1.36 6.42
N GLY A 497 13.41 -1.20 6.01
CA GLY A 497 14.59 -1.88 6.56
C GLY A 497 15.40 -1.06 7.55
#